data_AF-A0A1R4HUY3-F1
#
_entry.id   AF-A0A1R4HUY3-F1
#
_cell.length_a   1.000
_cell.length_b   1.000
_cell.length_c   1.000
_cell.angle_alpha   90.00
_cell.angle_beta   90.00
_cell.angle_gamma   90.00
#
_symmetry.space_group_name_H-M   'P 1'
#
loop_
_entity.id
_entity.type
_entity.pdbx_description
1 polymer ?
#
loop_
_entity_poly.entity_id
_entity_poly.type
_entity_poly.pdbx_seq_one_letter_code
_entity_poly.pdbx_strand_id
1 'polypeptide(L)'
;MPERRELGEAHLAPSRMTPDWRRVEVASHRFGDHIADGIAKASEYKTLIEHGTARCIAHVLGRALDRSSALAAFGRTGEADYAAMRDEYLALYSNPDAPAWVVEQIDWLGTHLIRTAHPSAQTISYREPYPLTLEELLVPTEVRVGELEMTVQVPGCYDGSTIMELQEVLTDHKLDRDPGLQAYLSLPNVNAMSGDIMEGFHNSLIAVFRHEEAALRSVCDLDEREREIEDFVSERGLYYDYLTPDLEVLREQVQDMVDLVEREDRVYVFYK
;
A
#
# COMPACT_ATOMS: atom_id res chain seq x y z
N MET A 1 -30.55 4.76 8.60
CA MET A 1 -30.52 3.77 7.50
C MET A 1 -29.77 4.41 6.35
N PRO A 2 -28.44 4.27 6.26
CA PRO A 2 -27.72 4.81 5.11
C PRO A 2 -27.86 3.84 3.93
N GLU A 3 -28.16 4.41 2.77
CA GLU A 3 -28.27 3.73 1.48
C GLU A 3 -26.95 3.03 1.13
N ARG A 4 -27.06 1.74 0.79
CA ARG A 4 -25.96 0.95 0.22
C ARG A 4 -25.59 1.57 -1.12
N ARG A 5 -24.37 2.10 -1.23
CA ARG A 5 -23.73 2.33 -2.53
C ARG A 5 -23.53 0.94 -3.16
N GLU A 6 -24.27 0.66 -4.22
CA GLU A 6 -24.00 -0.47 -5.09
C GLU A 6 -22.57 -0.33 -5.61
N LEU A 7 -21.72 -1.31 -5.30
CA LEU A 7 -20.39 -1.46 -5.87
C LEU A 7 -20.58 -1.61 -7.38
N GLY A 8 -20.09 -0.64 -8.14
CA GLY A 8 -20.21 -0.61 -9.59
C GLY A 8 -19.62 -1.87 -10.21
N GLU A 9 -20.35 -2.45 -11.14
CA GLU A 9 -19.89 -3.57 -11.98
C GLU A 9 -18.50 -3.25 -12.55
N ALA A 10 -17.53 -4.12 -12.25
CA ALA A 10 -16.19 -4.06 -12.83
C ALA A 10 -16.31 -3.98 -14.36
N HIS A 11 -16.06 -2.78 -14.90
CA HIS A 11 -15.97 -2.60 -16.34
C HIS A 11 -14.65 -3.22 -16.79
N LEU A 12 -14.72 -4.49 -17.19
CA LEU A 12 -13.63 -5.15 -17.90
C LEU A 12 -13.16 -4.24 -19.04
N ALA A 13 -11.87 -3.88 -19.01
CA ALA A 13 -11.24 -3.14 -20.08
C ALA A 13 -11.55 -3.81 -21.42
N PRO A 14 -11.94 -3.06 -22.46
CA PRO A 14 -12.28 -3.64 -23.75
C PRO A 14 -11.11 -4.47 -24.28
N SER A 15 -11.39 -5.74 -24.56
CA SER A 15 -10.46 -6.73 -25.11
C SER A 15 -9.71 -6.20 -26.34
N ARG A 16 -8.43 -5.86 -26.13
CA ARG A 16 -7.36 -5.58 -27.11
C ARG A 16 -7.72 -4.60 -28.24
N MET A 17 -7.66 -3.30 -27.94
CA MET A 17 -7.12 -2.33 -28.92
C MET A 17 -5.62 -2.23 -28.67
N THR A 18 -4.80 -2.73 -29.61
CA THR A 18 -3.36 -2.48 -29.61
C THR A 18 -3.11 -0.97 -29.43
N PRO A 19 -2.31 -0.55 -28.43
CA PRO A 19 -2.08 0.87 -28.20
C PRO A 19 -1.49 1.56 -29.43
N ASP A 20 -2.00 2.74 -29.78
CA ASP A 20 -1.46 3.54 -30.88
C ASP A 20 -0.30 4.42 -30.39
N TRP A 21 0.88 3.82 -30.30
CA TRP A 21 2.10 4.49 -29.84
C TRP A 21 2.49 5.72 -30.67
N ARG A 22 2.14 5.73 -31.97
CA ARG A 22 2.41 6.87 -32.84
C ARG A 22 1.63 8.11 -32.39
N ARG A 23 0.39 7.94 -31.96
CA ARG A 23 -0.42 9.06 -31.44
C ARG A 23 0.11 9.57 -30.11
N VAL A 24 0.67 8.69 -29.28
CA VAL A 24 1.35 9.07 -28.02
C VAL A 24 2.60 9.90 -28.34
N GLU A 25 3.44 9.46 -29.27
CA GLU A 25 4.66 10.18 -29.68
C GLU A 25 4.36 11.59 -30.20
N VAL A 26 3.35 11.73 -31.08
CA VAL A 26 2.92 13.04 -31.59
C VAL A 26 2.43 13.96 -30.47
N ALA A 27 1.69 13.43 -29.50
CA ALA A 27 1.23 14.21 -28.35
C ALA A 27 2.39 14.56 -27.41
N SER A 28 3.32 13.64 -27.20
CA SER A 28 4.53 13.85 -26.39
C SER A 28 5.37 15.00 -26.94
N HIS A 29 5.53 15.14 -28.26
CA HIS A 29 6.21 16.32 -28.83
C HIS A 29 5.55 17.66 -28.47
N ARG A 30 4.24 17.68 -28.23
CA ARG A 30 3.51 18.92 -27.91
C ARG A 30 3.50 19.25 -26.41
N PHE A 31 3.47 18.23 -25.56
CA PHE A 31 3.33 18.38 -24.11
C PHE A 31 4.62 18.01 -23.34
N GLY A 32 5.63 17.50 -24.03
CA GLY A 32 6.85 16.93 -23.47
C GLY A 32 7.60 17.90 -22.60
N ASP A 33 7.82 19.14 -23.06
CA ASP A 33 8.52 20.17 -22.27
C ASP A 33 7.80 20.44 -20.94
N HIS A 34 6.47 20.56 -20.97
CA HIS A 34 5.69 20.81 -19.74
C HIS A 34 5.69 19.61 -18.78
N ILE A 35 5.66 18.39 -19.33
CA ILE A 35 5.76 17.16 -18.54
C ILE A 35 7.16 17.07 -17.91
N ALA A 36 8.21 17.29 -18.69
CA ALA A 36 9.60 17.26 -18.25
C ALA A 36 9.88 18.29 -17.17
N ASP A 37 9.41 19.54 -17.34
CA ASP A 37 9.54 20.59 -16.32
C ASP A 37 8.84 20.20 -15.01
N GLY A 38 7.64 19.63 -15.10
CA GLY A 38 6.88 19.17 -13.93
C GLY A 38 7.58 18.03 -13.17
N ILE A 39 8.10 17.05 -13.91
CA ILE A 39 8.87 15.92 -13.35
C ILE A 39 10.19 16.42 -12.74
N ALA A 40 10.90 17.33 -13.42
CA ALA A 40 12.15 17.89 -12.92
C ALA A 40 11.94 18.66 -11.61
N LYS A 41 10.88 19.48 -11.54
CA LYS A 41 10.48 20.19 -10.33
C LYS A 41 10.14 19.22 -9.19
N ALA A 42 9.32 18.21 -9.47
CA ALA A 42 8.97 17.18 -8.49
C ALA A 42 10.24 16.49 -7.96
N SER A 43 11.16 16.16 -8.88
CA SER A 43 12.44 15.51 -8.57
C SER A 43 13.37 16.35 -7.71
N GLU A 44 13.47 17.66 -7.98
CA GLU A 44 14.27 18.60 -7.20
C GLU A 44 13.79 18.68 -5.74
N TYR A 45 12.47 18.75 -5.55
CA TYR A 45 11.87 18.89 -4.22
C TYR A 45 11.50 17.57 -3.55
N LYS A 46 11.70 16.43 -4.23
CA LYS A 46 11.27 15.10 -3.79
C LYS A 46 9.78 15.05 -3.42
N THR A 47 8.95 15.67 -4.26
CA THR A 47 7.50 15.69 -4.09
C THR A 47 6.81 14.87 -5.17
N LEU A 48 5.48 14.74 -5.04
CA LEU A 48 4.63 14.30 -6.14
C LEU A 48 4.65 15.35 -7.26
N ILE A 49 4.35 14.90 -8.48
CA ILE A 49 4.00 15.81 -9.57
C ILE A 49 2.72 16.58 -9.25
N GLU A 50 2.65 17.81 -9.74
CA GLU A 50 1.45 18.62 -9.59
C GLU A 50 0.30 18.08 -10.46
N HIS A 51 -0.94 18.37 -10.06
CA HIS A 51 -2.13 17.91 -10.76
C HIS A 51 -2.15 18.32 -12.24
N GLY A 52 -1.61 19.49 -12.59
CA GLY A 52 -1.48 19.93 -13.99
C GLY A 52 -0.58 19.02 -14.82
N THR A 53 0.58 18.64 -14.26
CA THR A 53 1.52 17.70 -14.89
C THR A 53 0.88 16.32 -15.03
N ALA A 54 0.20 15.83 -13.99
CA ALA A 54 -0.52 14.56 -14.04
C ALA A 54 -1.57 14.53 -15.16
N ARG A 55 -2.34 15.60 -15.32
CA ARG A 55 -3.31 15.74 -16.42
C ARG A 55 -2.65 15.75 -17.79
N CYS A 56 -1.49 16.40 -17.94
CA CYS A 56 -0.75 16.39 -19.21
C CYS A 56 -0.23 14.99 -19.56
N ILE A 57 0.32 14.26 -18.59
CA ILE A 57 0.74 12.87 -18.77
C ILE A 57 -0.45 12.01 -19.20
N ALA A 58 -1.56 12.04 -18.45
CA ALA A 58 -2.75 11.27 -18.80
C ALA A 58 -3.34 11.65 -20.16
N HIS A 59 -3.28 12.93 -20.54
CA HIS A 59 -3.71 13.38 -21.87
C HIS A 59 -2.88 12.76 -22.99
N VAL A 60 -1.56 12.64 -22.80
CA VAL A 60 -0.64 12.02 -23.75
C VAL A 60 -0.88 10.51 -23.81
N LEU A 61 -0.94 9.84 -22.66
CA LEU A 61 -1.17 8.40 -22.56
C LEU A 61 -2.52 7.97 -23.13
N GLY A 62 -3.59 8.73 -22.84
CA GLY A 62 -4.92 8.50 -23.40
C GLY A 62 -4.99 8.63 -24.93
N ARG A 63 -3.92 9.07 -25.62
CA ARG A 63 -3.84 9.03 -27.08
C ARG A 63 -3.52 7.65 -27.64
N ALA A 64 -2.89 6.80 -26.84
CA ALA A 64 -2.67 5.39 -27.18
C ALA A 64 -4.00 4.64 -27.26
N LEU A 65 -4.99 5.11 -26.49
CA LEU A 65 -6.33 4.57 -26.37
C LEU A 65 -7.34 5.38 -27.21
N ASP A 66 -8.61 5.14 -26.94
CA ASP A 66 -9.71 5.89 -27.55
C ASP A 66 -9.97 7.24 -26.85
N ARG A 67 -10.88 8.05 -27.41
CA ARG A 67 -11.20 9.37 -26.84
C ARG A 67 -12.12 9.30 -25.61
N SER A 68 -12.81 8.20 -25.43
CA SER A 68 -13.71 7.89 -24.30
C SER A 68 -12.97 7.31 -23.09
N SER A 69 -11.70 6.95 -23.25
CA SER A 69 -10.87 6.41 -22.18
C SER A 69 -10.84 7.32 -20.94
N ALA A 70 -10.74 6.71 -19.77
CA ALA A 70 -10.61 7.38 -18.48
C ALA A 70 -9.37 8.28 -18.42
N LEU A 71 -8.23 7.85 -18.95
CA LEU A 71 -7.02 8.68 -19.08
C LEU A 71 -7.27 9.91 -19.96
N ALA A 72 -7.95 9.74 -21.11
CA ALA A 72 -8.29 10.84 -21.99
C ALA A 72 -9.32 11.80 -21.36
N ALA A 73 -10.24 11.29 -20.54
CA ALA A 73 -11.20 12.08 -19.78
C ALA A 73 -10.48 12.91 -18.70
N PHE A 74 -9.66 12.28 -17.85
CA PHE A 74 -8.89 12.96 -16.81
C PHE A 74 -7.97 14.04 -17.38
N GLY A 75 -7.27 13.77 -18.50
CA GLY A 75 -6.47 14.80 -19.16
C GLY A 75 -7.29 16.05 -19.55
N ARG A 76 -8.57 15.87 -19.94
CA ARG A 76 -9.46 16.99 -20.32
C ARG A 76 -10.09 17.70 -19.13
N THR A 77 -10.58 16.96 -18.13
CA THR A 77 -11.41 17.51 -17.05
C THR A 77 -10.62 17.71 -15.76
N GLY A 78 -9.63 16.87 -15.49
CA GLY A 78 -8.97 16.75 -14.18
C GLY A 78 -9.76 15.89 -13.17
N GLU A 79 -10.90 15.34 -13.58
CA GLU A 79 -11.72 14.46 -12.75
C GLU A 79 -11.39 13.00 -13.05
N ALA A 80 -11.27 12.21 -11.99
CA ALA A 80 -10.66 10.89 -12.00
C ALA A 80 -11.58 9.87 -11.34
N ASP A 81 -11.81 8.75 -12.02
CA ASP A 81 -12.08 7.48 -11.37
C ASP A 81 -10.76 6.70 -11.32
N TYR A 82 -10.22 6.51 -10.12
CA TYR A 82 -8.92 5.86 -9.93
C TYR A 82 -8.93 4.42 -10.48
N ALA A 83 -10.01 3.66 -10.25
CA ALA A 83 -10.09 2.27 -10.69
C ALA A 83 -10.08 2.18 -12.22
N ALA A 84 -10.92 2.97 -12.89
CA ALA A 84 -10.97 3.01 -14.35
C ALA A 84 -9.65 3.46 -14.98
N MET A 85 -8.96 4.44 -14.39
CA MET A 85 -7.65 4.87 -14.88
C MET A 85 -6.55 3.83 -14.63
N ARG A 86 -6.61 3.14 -13.48
CA ARG A 86 -5.66 2.07 -13.13
C ARG A 86 -5.63 1.00 -14.19
N ASP A 87 -6.80 0.48 -14.57
CA ASP A 87 -6.87 -0.56 -15.60
C ASP A 87 -6.31 -0.07 -16.94
N GLU A 88 -6.59 1.18 -17.32
CA GLU A 88 -6.09 1.75 -18.57
C GLU A 88 -4.57 1.97 -18.57
N TYR A 89 -3.99 2.59 -17.53
CA TYR A 89 -2.56 2.82 -17.51
C TYR A 89 -1.78 1.53 -17.31
N LEU A 90 -2.31 0.54 -16.59
CA LEU A 90 -1.65 -0.76 -16.43
C LEU A 90 -1.66 -1.59 -17.72
N ALA A 91 -2.73 -1.50 -18.52
CA ALA A 91 -2.74 -2.09 -19.85
C ALA A 91 -1.65 -1.51 -20.76
N LEU A 92 -1.26 -0.25 -20.56
CA LEU A 92 -0.11 0.36 -21.24
C LEU A 92 1.22 -0.03 -20.57
N TYR A 93 1.29 -0.07 -19.24
CA TYR A 93 2.48 -0.38 -18.44
C TYR A 93 3.02 -1.79 -18.71
N SER A 94 2.13 -2.78 -18.73
CA SER A 94 2.47 -4.18 -18.94
C SER A 94 2.62 -4.56 -20.42
N ASN A 95 2.46 -3.61 -21.34
CA ASN A 95 2.58 -3.87 -22.77
C ASN A 95 4.07 -4.06 -23.17
N PRO A 96 4.47 -5.18 -23.77
CA PRO A 96 5.87 -5.43 -24.14
C PRO A 96 6.46 -4.41 -25.12
N ASP A 97 5.62 -3.75 -25.92
CA ASP A 97 6.02 -2.75 -26.90
C ASP A 97 5.99 -1.32 -26.34
N ALA A 98 5.67 -1.14 -25.05
CA ALA A 98 5.66 0.18 -24.41
C ALA A 98 7.06 0.79 -24.39
N PRO A 99 7.24 2.03 -24.89
CA PRO A 99 8.51 2.73 -24.75
C PRO A 99 8.88 2.98 -23.28
N ALA A 100 10.16 2.92 -22.93
CA ALA A 100 10.62 3.11 -21.54
C ALA A 100 10.15 4.44 -20.91
N TRP A 101 10.11 5.53 -21.68
CA TRP A 101 9.64 6.82 -21.20
C TRP A 101 8.12 6.84 -20.92
N VAL A 102 7.34 5.96 -21.56
CA VAL A 102 5.91 5.77 -21.25
C VAL A 102 5.76 5.08 -19.90
N VAL A 103 6.55 4.04 -19.63
CA VAL A 103 6.59 3.34 -18.34
C VAL A 103 6.93 4.32 -17.22
N GLU A 104 7.98 5.12 -17.40
CA GLU A 104 8.37 6.16 -16.44
C GLU A 104 7.24 7.19 -16.20
N GLN A 105 6.59 7.67 -17.27
CA GLN A 105 5.45 8.58 -17.11
C GLN A 105 4.27 7.94 -16.38
N ILE A 106 4.03 6.65 -16.58
CA ILE A 106 3.02 5.89 -15.84
C ILE A 106 3.40 5.75 -14.37
N ASP A 107 4.67 5.53 -14.02
CA ASP A 107 5.12 5.52 -12.62
C ASP A 107 4.81 6.86 -11.94
N TRP A 108 5.12 7.99 -12.58
CA TRP A 108 4.79 9.32 -12.07
C TRP A 108 3.28 9.56 -11.94
N LEU A 109 2.51 9.23 -12.98
CA LEU A 109 1.06 9.42 -12.98
C LEU A 109 0.40 8.54 -11.94
N GLY A 110 0.66 7.24 -11.96
CA GLY A 110 0.04 6.27 -11.07
C GLY A 110 0.42 6.54 -9.60
N THR A 111 1.66 6.94 -9.32
CA THR A 111 2.05 7.39 -7.97
C THR A 111 1.22 8.59 -7.50
N HIS A 112 1.05 9.61 -8.36
CA HIS A 112 0.21 10.77 -8.04
C HIS A 112 -1.25 10.36 -7.77
N LEU A 113 -1.81 9.49 -8.61
CA LEU A 113 -3.19 9.02 -8.49
C LEU A 113 -3.39 8.19 -7.22
N ILE A 114 -2.50 7.25 -6.93
CA ILE A 114 -2.55 6.41 -5.72
C ILE A 114 -2.44 7.28 -4.49
N ARG A 115 -1.46 8.18 -4.40
CA ARG A 115 -1.28 9.04 -3.22
C ARG A 115 -2.42 10.03 -3.01
N THR A 116 -3.13 10.39 -4.08
CA THR A 116 -4.33 11.24 -3.99
C THR A 116 -5.54 10.46 -3.49
N ALA A 117 -5.75 9.24 -4.00
CA ALA A 117 -6.87 8.38 -3.60
C ALA A 117 -6.66 7.71 -2.23
N HIS A 118 -5.41 7.39 -1.91
CA HIS A 118 -4.97 6.66 -0.73
C HIS A 118 -3.76 7.37 -0.09
N PRO A 119 -3.97 8.49 0.64
CA PRO A 119 -2.86 9.23 1.26
C PRO A 119 -2.02 8.38 2.23
N SER A 120 -2.60 7.33 2.82
CA SER A 120 -1.96 6.41 3.75
C SER A 120 -1.24 5.23 3.10
N ALA A 121 -1.22 5.13 1.76
CA ALA A 121 -0.46 4.10 1.04
C ALA A 121 1.00 4.10 1.53
N GLN A 122 1.61 2.93 1.71
CA GLN A 122 3.02 2.83 2.10
C GLN A 122 3.84 2.20 0.98
N THR A 123 5.13 2.05 1.21
CA THR A 123 6.03 1.36 0.29
C THR A 123 6.43 0.01 0.86
N ILE A 124 6.83 -0.90 -0.02
CA ILE A 124 7.41 -2.20 0.40
C ILE A 124 8.69 -1.97 1.20
N SER A 125 9.50 -1.02 0.75
CA SER A 125 10.76 -0.65 1.39
C SER A 125 10.55 0.27 2.60
N TYR A 126 11.25 0.00 3.72
CA TYR A 126 11.25 0.87 4.91
C TYR A 126 11.67 2.31 4.60
N ARG A 127 12.70 2.46 3.78
CA ARG A 127 13.11 3.77 3.25
C ARG A 127 12.49 3.95 1.88
N GLU A 128 11.55 4.88 1.78
CA GLU A 128 10.89 5.20 0.52
C GLU A 128 11.94 5.54 -0.57
N PRO A 129 11.97 4.77 -1.68
CA PRO A 129 12.83 5.07 -2.81
C PRO A 129 12.31 6.29 -3.57
N TYR A 130 13.22 6.95 -4.27
CA TYR A 130 12.87 8.10 -5.10
C TYR A 130 13.66 8.10 -6.43
N PRO A 131 12.99 8.24 -7.60
CA PRO A 131 11.54 8.32 -7.77
C PRO A 131 10.84 6.99 -7.41
N LEU A 132 9.58 7.08 -7.05
CA LEU A 132 8.77 5.92 -6.67
C LEU A 132 8.21 5.24 -7.92
N THR A 133 8.25 3.91 -7.95
CA THR A 133 7.63 3.10 -9.00
C THR A 133 6.34 2.46 -8.49
N LEU A 134 5.48 2.03 -9.41
CA LEU A 134 4.26 1.32 -9.05
C LEU A 134 4.52 -0.03 -8.37
N GLU A 135 5.67 -0.65 -8.62
CA GLU A 135 6.08 -1.89 -7.97
C GLU A 135 6.37 -1.70 -6.47
N GLU A 136 6.88 -0.53 -6.08
CA GLU A 136 7.24 -0.22 -4.69
C GLU A 136 6.07 0.33 -3.87
N LEU A 137 5.04 0.87 -4.51
CA LEU A 137 3.91 1.53 -3.85
C LEU A 137 2.76 0.56 -3.58
N LEU A 138 2.42 0.39 -2.30
CA LEU A 138 1.37 -0.50 -1.84
C LEU A 138 0.01 0.21 -1.78
N VAL A 139 -0.94 -0.31 -2.55
CA VAL A 139 -2.32 0.20 -2.67
C VAL A 139 -3.25 -0.59 -1.75
N PRO A 140 -3.96 0.07 -0.83
CA PRO A 140 -5.02 -0.56 -0.05
C PRO A 140 -6.11 -1.10 -0.98
N THR A 141 -6.30 -2.42 -0.97
CA THR A 141 -7.19 -3.14 -1.87
C THR A 141 -8.14 -3.99 -1.05
N GLU A 142 -9.45 -3.80 -1.26
CA GLU A 142 -10.47 -4.64 -0.64
C GLU A 142 -10.51 -6.02 -1.32
N VAL A 143 -10.42 -7.07 -0.52
CA VAL A 143 -10.52 -8.46 -0.97
C VAL A 143 -11.59 -9.19 -0.19
N ARG A 144 -12.26 -10.13 -0.87
CA ARG A 144 -13.27 -11.00 -0.27
C ARG A 144 -12.79 -12.44 -0.31
N VAL A 145 -12.73 -13.09 0.85
CA VAL A 145 -12.37 -14.50 1.00
C VAL A 145 -13.50 -15.21 1.76
N GLY A 146 -14.35 -15.92 1.01
CA GLY A 146 -15.61 -16.44 1.55
C GLY A 146 -16.54 -15.33 2.04
N GLU A 147 -16.81 -15.31 3.35
CA GLU A 147 -17.60 -14.27 4.02
C GLU A 147 -16.73 -13.16 4.66
N LEU A 148 -15.40 -13.33 4.66
CA LEU A 148 -14.48 -12.31 5.17
C LEU A 148 -14.27 -11.23 4.11
N GLU A 149 -14.52 -9.98 4.47
CA GLU A 149 -14.12 -8.79 3.73
C GLU A 149 -13.01 -8.09 4.51
N MET A 150 -11.86 -7.87 3.88
CA MET A 150 -10.74 -7.15 4.50
C MET A 150 -9.92 -6.37 3.47
N THR A 151 -9.20 -5.37 3.96
CA THR A 151 -8.23 -4.63 3.16
C THR A 151 -6.85 -5.28 3.28
N VAL A 152 -6.22 -5.52 2.15
CA VAL A 152 -4.82 -5.96 2.02
C VAL A 152 -4.04 -4.95 1.19
N GLN A 153 -2.71 -5.01 1.21
CA GLN A 153 -1.90 -4.10 0.43
C GLN A 153 -1.31 -4.79 -0.81
N VAL A 154 -1.55 -4.20 -1.98
CA VAL A 154 -1.15 -4.77 -3.27
C VAL A 154 -0.31 -3.75 -4.03
N PRO A 155 0.84 -4.13 -4.62
CA PRO A 155 1.62 -3.21 -5.44
C PRO A 155 0.79 -2.56 -6.55
N GLY A 156 1.02 -1.27 -6.78
CA GLY A 156 0.28 -0.46 -7.75
C GLY A 156 0.44 -0.91 -9.20
N CYS A 157 1.37 -1.82 -9.48
CA CYS A 157 1.61 -2.42 -10.80
C CYS A 157 0.65 -3.57 -11.16
N TYR A 158 -0.15 -4.08 -10.20
CA TYR A 158 -1.10 -5.16 -10.46
C TYR A 158 -2.47 -4.64 -10.88
N ASP A 159 -3.09 -5.32 -11.85
CA ASP A 159 -4.41 -4.99 -12.37
C ASP A 159 -5.54 -5.75 -11.66
N GLY A 160 -6.79 -5.44 -12.00
CA GLY A 160 -7.96 -6.11 -11.43
C GLY A 160 -7.97 -7.63 -11.63
N SER A 161 -7.45 -8.13 -12.75
CA SER A 161 -7.41 -9.57 -13.02
C SER A 161 -6.45 -10.31 -12.10
N THR A 162 -5.29 -9.72 -11.85
CA THR A 162 -4.29 -10.27 -10.93
C THR A 162 -4.79 -10.20 -9.48
N ILE A 163 -5.54 -9.16 -9.12
CA ILE A 163 -6.20 -9.06 -7.80
C ILE A 163 -7.25 -10.17 -7.61
N MET A 164 -7.94 -10.59 -8.67
CA MET A 164 -8.86 -11.73 -8.58
C MET A 164 -8.11 -13.04 -8.33
N GLU A 165 -6.98 -13.27 -9.00
CA GLU A 165 -6.12 -14.43 -8.74
C GLU A 165 -5.61 -14.46 -7.30
N LEU A 166 -5.27 -13.29 -6.73
CA LEU A 166 -4.92 -13.18 -5.31
C LEU A 166 -6.04 -13.68 -4.39
N GLN A 167 -7.30 -13.37 -4.68
CA GLN A 167 -8.43 -13.83 -3.86
C GLN A 167 -8.54 -15.36 -3.84
N GLU A 168 -8.24 -16.02 -4.95
CA GLU A 168 -8.17 -17.49 -5.02
C GLU A 168 -7.03 -18.03 -4.15
N VAL A 169 -5.83 -17.44 -4.25
CA VAL A 169 -4.67 -17.81 -3.42
C VAL A 169 -4.96 -17.64 -1.92
N LEU A 170 -5.56 -16.51 -1.53
CA LEU A 170 -5.93 -16.25 -0.13
C LEU A 170 -7.03 -17.21 0.39
N THR A 171 -7.91 -17.65 -0.51
CA THR A 171 -8.91 -18.69 -0.20
C THR A 171 -8.25 -20.03 0.07
N ASP A 172 -7.28 -20.43 -0.75
CA ASP A 172 -6.52 -21.68 -0.57
C ASP A 172 -5.72 -21.70 0.74
N HIS A 173 -5.20 -20.55 1.16
CA HIS A 173 -4.55 -20.36 2.45
C HIS A 173 -5.52 -20.29 3.64
N LYS A 174 -6.83 -20.38 3.41
CA LYS A 174 -7.88 -20.33 4.46
C LYS A 174 -7.78 -19.06 5.31
N LEU A 175 -7.54 -17.93 4.65
CA LEU A 175 -7.44 -16.63 5.32
C LEU A 175 -8.67 -16.34 6.21
N ASP A 176 -9.86 -16.81 5.82
CA ASP A 176 -11.10 -16.69 6.58
C ASP A 176 -11.05 -17.33 7.98
N ARG A 177 -10.07 -18.20 8.26
CA ARG A 177 -9.96 -18.97 9.50
C ARG A 177 -8.63 -18.78 10.22
N ASP A 178 -7.75 -17.93 9.73
CA ASP A 178 -6.45 -17.65 10.34
C ASP A 178 -6.35 -16.18 10.77
N PRO A 179 -6.68 -15.86 12.04
CA PRO A 179 -6.64 -14.48 12.53
C PRO A 179 -5.22 -13.89 12.57
N GLY A 180 -4.19 -14.74 12.66
CA GLY A 180 -2.80 -14.30 12.61
C GLY A 180 -2.39 -13.87 11.22
N LEU A 181 -2.75 -14.65 10.20
CA LEU A 181 -2.55 -14.25 8.81
C LEU A 181 -3.38 -13.02 8.43
N GLN A 182 -4.61 -12.91 8.93
CA GLN A 182 -5.43 -11.71 8.76
C GLN A 182 -4.79 -10.47 9.40
N ALA A 183 -4.20 -10.62 10.60
CA ALA A 183 -3.49 -9.54 11.28
C ALA A 183 -2.25 -9.11 10.46
N TYR A 184 -1.47 -10.07 9.99
CA TYR A 184 -0.29 -9.81 9.17
C TYR A 184 -0.61 -9.08 7.86
N LEU A 185 -1.59 -9.57 7.10
CA LEU A 185 -1.98 -8.96 5.81
C LEU A 185 -2.69 -7.60 5.96
N SER A 186 -3.12 -7.24 7.17
CA SER A 186 -3.70 -5.92 7.44
C SER A 186 -2.66 -4.82 7.65
N LEU A 187 -1.38 -5.19 7.82
CA LEU A 187 -0.29 -4.23 7.99
C LEU A 187 -0.07 -3.40 6.71
N PRO A 188 0.17 -2.08 6.83
CA PRO A 188 0.23 -1.18 5.69
C PRO A 188 1.48 -1.35 4.80
N ASN A 189 2.54 -1.97 5.33
CA ASN A 189 3.81 -2.27 4.65
C ASN A 189 3.91 -3.73 4.14
N VAL A 190 2.88 -4.57 4.36
CA VAL A 190 2.91 -5.98 3.95
C VAL A 190 2.36 -6.15 2.55
N ASN A 191 3.21 -6.62 1.64
CA ASN A 191 2.83 -6.94 0.27
C ASN A 191 2.07 -8.29 0.21
N ALA A 192 0.76 -8.24 -0.04
CA ALA A 192 -0.09 -9.42 -0.18
C ALA A 192 0.20 -10.22 -1.47
N MET A 193 0.92 -9.65 -2.43
CA MET A 193 1.39 -10.32 -3.65
C MET A 193 2.82 -10.86 -3.51
N SER A 194 3.41 -10.83 -2.31
CA SER A 194 4.68 -11.50 -2.06
C SER A 194 4.49 -13.00 -2.31
N GLY A 195 5.28 -13.58 -3.22
CA GLY A 195 5.02 -14.95 -3.72
C GLY A 195 4.98 -16.05 -2.65
N ASP A 196 5.56 -15.82 -1.47
CA ASP A 196 5.43 -16.70 -0.30
C ASP A 196 4.92 -15.93 0.93
N ILE A 197 3.61 -15.66 0.92
CA ILE A 197 2.91 -14.96 2.01
C ILE A 197 3.09 -15.69 3.35
N MET A 198 3.10 -17.02 3.32
CA MET A 198 3.19 -17.84 4.54
C MET A 198 4.59 -17.78 5.14
N GLU A 199 5.64 -17.83 4.32
CA GLU A 199 7.01 -17.61 4.78
C GLU A 199 7.16 -16.18 5.35
N GLY A 200 6.62 -15.16 4.68
CA GLY A 200 6.60 -13.79 5.17
C GLY A 200 5.92 -13.67 6.54
N PHE A 201 4.71 -14.25 6.68
CA PHE A 201 3.97 -14.30 7.93
C PHE A 201 4.78 -14.96 9.06
N HIS A 202 5.35 -16.14 8.81
CA HIS A 202 6.10 -16.87 9.82
C HIS A 202 7.42 -16.22 10.20
N ASN A 203 8.10 -15.55 9.26
CA ASN A 203 9.34 -14.83 9.51
C ASN A 203 9.10 -13.52 10.27
N SER A 204 7.96 -12.87 10.05
CA SER A 204 7.60 -11.62 10.73
C SER A 204 6.98 -11.85 12.11
N LEU A 205 6.24 -12.94 12.34
CA LEU A 205 5.54 -13.17 13.60
C LEU A 205 6.52 -13.43 14.77
N ILE A 206 6.49 -12.55 15.77
CA ILE A 206 7.29 -12.67 16.99
C ILE A 206 6.55 -13.53 18.02
N ALA A 207 5.33 -13.14 18.36
CA ALA A 207 4.55 -13.79 19.42
C ALA A 207 3.07 -13.39 19.36
N VAL A 208 2.25 -14.16 20.10
CA VAL A 208 0.80 -13.93 20.24
C VAL A 208 0.45 -13.83 21.72
N PHE A 209 -0.22 -12.76 22.10
CA PHE A 209 -0.60 -12.45 23.48
C PHE A 209 -2.12 -12.36 23.65
N ARG A 210 -2.58 -12.45 24.89
CA ARG A 210 -4.02 -12.37 25.23
C ARG A 210 -4.57 -10.95 25.21
N HIS A 211 -3.73 -9.97 25.49
CA HIS A 211 -4.10 -8.55 25.54
C HIS A 211 -2.82 -7.72 25.40
N GLU A 212 -3.00 -6.44 25.11
CA GLU A 212 -1.92 -5.52 24.80
C GLU A 212 -0.90 -5.38 25.94
N GLU A 213 -1.34 -5.25 27.19
CA GLU A 213 -0.42 -5.15 28.33
C GLU A 213 0.54 -6.34 28.42
N ALA A 214 0.08 -7.57 28.12
CA ALA A 214 0.96 -8.74 28.11
C ALA A 214 1.99 -8.68 26.97
N ALA A 215 1.58 -8.14 25.81
CA ALA A 215 2.49 -7.91 24.69
C ALA A 215 3.55 -6.86 25.07
N LEU A 216 3.14 -5.71 25.62
CA LEU A 216 4.06 -4.64 26.02
C LEU A 216 5.02 -5.08 27.12
N ARG A 217 4.52 -5.80 28.14
CA ARG A 217 5.36 -6.39 29.20
C ARG A 217 6.46 -7.28 28.62
N SER A 218 6.10 -8.12 27.65
CA SER A 218 7.04 -9.04 27.01
C SER A 218 8.00 -8.34 26.05
N VAL A 219 7.54 -7.41 25.22
CA VAL A 219 8.37 -6.74 24.20
C VAL A 219 9.36 -5.76 24.85
N CYS A 220 8.97 -5.12 25.95
CA CYS A 220 9.81 -4.18 26.68
C CYS A 220 10.64 -4.83 27.80
N ASP A 221 10.58 -6.16 27.95
CA ASP A 221 11.20 -6.91 29.05
C ASP A 221 10.90 -6.31 30.43
N LEU A 222 9.65 -5.87 30.66
CA LEU A 222 9.29 -5.13 31.87
C LEU A 222 9.50 -5.97 33.14
N ASP A 223 9.25 -7.27 33.07
CA ASP A 223 9.45 -8.17 34.22
C ASP A 223 10.93 -8.29 34.62
N GLU A 224 11.87 -8.10 33.69
CA GLU A 224 13.30 -8.09 33.98
C GLU A 224 13.73 -6.73 34.54
N ARG A 225 13.26 -5.64 33.94
CA ARG A 225 13.49 -4.27 34.45
C ARG A 225 12.93 -4.05 35.85
N GLU A 226 11.73 -4.59 36.13
CA GLU A 226 11.11 -4.58 37.45
C GLU A 226 12.01 -5.28 38.47
N ARG A 227 12.55 -6.46 38.13
CA ARG A 227 13.50 -7.19 38.99
C ARG A 227 14.80 -6.42 39.23
N GLU A 228 15.38 -5.80 38.20
CA GLU A 228 16.60 -4.99 38.36
C GLU A 228 16.39 -3.82 39.33
N ILE A 229 15.21 -3.19 39.29
CA ILE A 229 14.86 -2.11 40.22
C ILE A 229 14.68 -2.67 41.65
N GLU A 230 13.98 -3.79 41.80
CA GLU A 230 13.79 -4.46 43.09
C GLU A 230 15.12 -4.84 43.74
N ASP A 231 16.04 -5.43 42.96
CA ASP A 231 17.38 -5.79 43.39
C ASP A 231 18.16 -4.54 43.84
N PHE A 232 18.14 -3.46 43.04
CA PHE A 232 18.80 -2.20 43.37
C PHE A 232 18.27 -1.57 44.67
N VAL A 233 16.94 -1.58 44.86
CA VAL A 233 16.28 -1.05 46.08
C VAL A 233 16.69 -1.88 47.29
N SER A 234 16.68 -3.21 47.16
CA SER A 234 17.04 -4.16 48.21
C SER A 234 18.49 -4.00 48.66
N GLU A 235 19.44 -3.92 47.71
CA GLU A 235 20.86 -3.71 47.98
C GLU A 235 21.15 -2.40 48.75
N ARG A 236 20.32 -1.38 48.56
CA ARG A 236 20.48 -0.06 49.16
C ARG A 236 19.63 0.15 50.42
N GLY A 237 18.82 -0.84 50.80
CA GLY A 237 17.91 -0.75 51.95
C GLY A 237 16.86 0.36 51.79
N LEU A 238 16.47 0.66 50.55
CA LEU A 238 15.43 1.65 50.25
C LEU A 238 14.05 1.03 50.41
N TYR A 239 13.04 1.83 50.77
CA TYR A 239 11.64 1.40 50.79
C TYR A 239 10.99 1.69 49.44
N TYR A 240 10.29 0.70 48.90
CA TYR A 240 9.57 0.77 47.64
C TYR A 240 8.26 -0.01 47.74
N ASP A 241 7.16 0.55 47.22
CA ASP A 241 5.81 0.01 47.42
C ASP A 241 5.27 -0.68 46.16
N TYR A 242 5.29 -0.03 44.99
CA TYR A 242 4.92 -0.63 43.71
C TYR A 242 5.42 0.17 42.51
N LEU A 243 5.66 -0.52 41.39
CA LEU A 243 5.92 0.06 40.05
C LEU A 243 4.62 0.04 39.26
N THR A 244 4.29 1.14 38.61
CA THR A 244 3.21 1.17 37.62
C THR A 244 3.80 1.68 36.31
N PRO A 245 4.10 0.79 35.35
CA PRO A 245 4.61 1.22 34.06
C PRO A 245 3.55 2.03 33.33
N ASP A 246 3.97 3.12 32.69
CA ASP A 246 3.12 3.90 31.80
C ASP A 246 3.01 3.17 30.46
N LEU A 247 1.92 2.41 30.29
CA LEU A 247 1.71 1.58 29.12
C LEU A 247 1.50 2.40 27.84
N GLU A 248 1.00 3.63 27.93
CA GLU A 248 0.82 4.49 26.75
C GLU A 248 2.18 4.93 26.21
N VAL A 249 3.08 5.37 27.09
CA VAL A 249 4.45 5.74 26.70
C VAL A 249 5.22 4.53 26.16
N LEU A 250 5.06 3.36 26.77
CA LEU A 250 5.71 2.14 26.27
C LEU A 250 5.19 1.74 24.89
N ARG A 251 3.88 1.85 24.66
CA ARG A 251 3.26 1.62 23.35
C ARG A 251 3.88 2.52 22.28
N GLU A 252 3.97 3.82 22.54
CA GLU A 252 4.59 4.78 21.60
C GLU A 252 6.05 4.41 21.30
N GLN A 253 6.81 3.96 22.31
CA GLN A 253 8.21 3.56 22.12
C GLN A 253 8.37 2.27 21.30
N VAL A 254 7.49 1.29 21.48
CA VAL A 254 7.60 0.02 20.74
C VAL A 254 7.06 0.11 19.31
N GLN A 255 6.19 1.07 19.01
CA GLN A 255 5.64 1.28 17.66
C GLN A 255 6.73 1.52 16.61
N ASP A 256 7.92 1.99 16.99
CA ASP A 256 9.04 2.14 16.06
C ASP A 256 9.76 0.82 15.76
N MET A 257 9.61 -0.19 16.61
CA MET A 257 10.34 -1.47 16.53
C MET A 257 9.50 -2.63 16.01
N VAL A 258 8.22 -2.67 16.41
CA VAL A 258 7.30 -3.78 16.11
C VAL A 258 5.93 -3.25 15.74
N ASP A 259 5.18 -4.06 14.99
CA ASP A 259 3.77 -3.84 14.77
C ASP A 259 2.93 -4.69 15.73
N LEU A 260 1.98 -4.04 16.40
CA LEU A 260 1.01 -4.67 17.31
C LEU A 260 -0.36 -4.62 16.65
N VAL A 261 -0.96 -5.79 16.40
CA VAL A 261 -2.28 -5.90 15.76
C VAL A 261 -3.23 -6.70 16.62
N GLU A 262 -4.35 -6.10 17.00
CA GLU A 262 -5.42 -6.78 17.74
C GLU A 262 -6.37 -7.50 16.78
N ARG A 263 -6.62 -8.79 17.03
CA ARG A 263 -7.58 -9.61 16.26
C ARG A 263 -8.13 -10.74 17.13
N GLU A 264 -9.44 -10.97 17.10
CA GLU A 264 -10.13 -12.03 17.86
C GLU A 264 -9.67 -12.17 19.33
N ASP A 265 -9.70 -11.05 20.07
CA ASP A 265 -9.30 -10.99 21.49
C ASP A 265 -7.84 -11.43 21.75
N ARG A 266 -6.96 -11.27 20.76
CA ARG A 266 -5.53 -11.52 20.84
C ARG A 266 -4.74 -10.37 20.25
N VAL A 267 -3.48 -10.26 20.66
CA VAL A 267 -2.51 -9.31 20.11
C VAL A 267 -1.41 -10.08 19.40
N TYR A 268 -1.24 -9.81 18.11
CA TYR A 268 -0.21 -10.36 17.25
C TYR A 268 0.92 -9.33 17.14
N VAL A 269 2.15 -9.77 17.38
CA VAL A 269 3.33 -8.90 17.33
C VAL A 269 4.21 -9.32 16.16
N PHE A 270 4.53 -8.37 15.30
CA PHE A 270 5.34 -8.59 14.10
C PHE A 270 6.59 -7.71 14.08
N TYR A 271 7.68 -8.22 13.48
CA TYR A 271 8.80 -7.38 13.07
C TYR A 271 8.39 -6.42 11.95
N LYS A 272 8.92 -5.19 12.01
CA LYS A 272 8.83 -4.20 10.93
C LYS A 272 9.81 -4.43 9.80
#